data_AF-A0A6N2W6G1-F1
#
_entry.id   AF-A0A6N2W6G1-F1
#
_cell.length_a   1.000
_cell.length_b   1.000
_cell.length_c   1.000
_cell.angle_alpha   90.00
_cell.angle_beta   90.00
_cell.angle_gamma   90.00
#
_symmetry.space_group_name_H-M   'P 1'
#
loop_
_entity.id
_entity.type
_entity.pdbx_description
1 polymer ?
#
loop_
_entity_poly.entity_id
_entity_poly.type
_entity_poly.pdbx_seq_one_letter_code
_entity_poly.pdbx_strand_id
1 'polypeptide(L)'
;MQKSVIFFKQSLPEKVVTLLVSIANEAFNNREGQITGIRESSHCLSFGGDENLYGCLQLGMLELEDNKEFLKCVRDWKWVDEEYPEENYNVWRIMARSL
;
A
#
# COMPACT_ATOMS: atom_id res chain seq x y z
N MET A 1 -12.35 -0.51 -10.27
CA MET A 1 -11.62 0.27 -9.25
C MET A 1 -10.49 -0.57 -8.73
N GLN A 2 -9.27 -0.01 -8.70
CA GLN A 2 -8.07 -0.69 -8.25
C GLN A 2 -7.69 -0.22 -6.85
N LYS A 3 -7.11 -1.13 -6.06
CA LYS A 3 -6.71 -0.88 -4.68
C LYS A 3 -5.37 -1.52 -4.35
N SER A 4 -4.55 -0.76 -3.64
CA SER A 4 -3.37 -1.24 -2.94
C SER A 4 -3.71 -1.40 -1.45
N VAL A 5 -3.67 -2.62 -0.93
CA VAL A 5 -4.07 -2.94 0.46
C VAL A 5 -2.88 -3.47 1.24
N ILE A 6 -2.44 -2.70 2.22
CA ILE A 6 -1.24 -2.96 3.02
C ILE A 6 -1.66 -3.41 4.42
N PHE A 7 -1.14 -4.55 4.84
CA PHE A 7 -1.32 -5.09 6.19
C PHE A 7 -0.01 -4.96 6.97
N PHE A 8 -0.05 -4.24 8.08
CA PHE A 8 1.08 -4.11 8.98
C PHE A 8 1.17 -5.28 9.96
N LYS A 9 2.37 -5.54 10.50
CA LYS A 9 2.59 -6.54 11.55
C LYS A 9 1.79 -6.19 12.80
N GLN A 10 1.05 -7.16 13.34
CA GLN A 10 0.16 -6.98 14.49
C GLN A 10 0.90 -6.66 15.81
N SER A 11 2.21 -6.89 15.85
CA SER A 11 3.05 -6.58 17.02
C SER A 11 3.49 -5.11 17.07
N LEU A 12 3.14 -4.29 16.06
CA LEU A 12 3.57 -2.90 16.01
C LEU A 12 2.72 -2.04 16.96
N PRO A 13 3.35 -1.14 17.72
CA PRO A 13 2.61 -0.15 18.51
C PRO A 13 1.84 0.82 17.59
N GLU A 14 0.68 1.32 18.04
CA GLU A 14 -0.15 2.26 17.25
C GLU A 14 0.64 3.50 16.80
N LYS A 15 1.54 4.02 17.64
CA LYS A 15 2.41 5.17 17.28
C LYS A 15 3.27 4.87 16.04
N VAL A 16 3.75 3.64 15.90
CA VAL A 16 4.53 3.21 14.73
C VAL A 16 3.61 3.09 13.52
N VAL A 17 2.41 2.53 13.68
CA VAL A 17 1.45 2.43 12.58
C VAL A 17 1.03 3.81 12.06
N THR A 18 0.79 4.78 12.94
CA THR A 18 0.50 6.16 12.54
C THR A 18 1.62 6.77 11.71
N LEU A 19 2.88 6.51 12.06
CA LEU A 19 4.03 6.96 11.25
C LEU A 19 4.03 6.27 9.87
N LEU A 20 3.79 4.97 9.81
CA LEU A 20 3.73 4.22 8.55
C LEU A 20 2.60 4.70 7.64
N VAL A 21 1.45 5.07 8.22
CA VAL A 21 0.34 5.68 7.47
C VAL A 21 0.72 7.03 6.89
N SER A 22 1.46 7.85 7.64
CA SER A 22 1.97 9.12 7.12
C SER A 22 2.93 8.90 5.95
N ILE A 23 3.87 7.96 6.09
CA ILE A 23 4.82 7.60 5.02
C ILE A 23 4.07 7.11 3.77
N ALA A 24 3.07 6.24 3.95
CA ALA A 24 2.27 5.75 2.84
C ALA A 24 1.48 6.88 2.16
N ASN A 25 0.80 7.74 2.92
CA ASN A 25 0.08 8.88 2.34
C ASN A 25 0.99 9.84 1.57
N GLU A 26 2.23 10.01 1.99
CA GLU A 26 3.23 10.81 1.26
C GLU A 26 3.61 10.14 -0.07
N ALA A 27 3.84 8.82 -0.07
CA ALA A 27 4.14 8.07 -1.29
C ALA A 27 2.98 8.11 -2.33
N PHE A 28 1.73 8.03 -1.86
CA PHE A 28 0.53 8.14 -2.71
C PHE A 28 0.11 9.60 -3.00
N ASN A 29 0.93 10.58 -2.63
CA ASN A 29 0.82 11.97 -3.06
C ASN A 29 1.99 12.29 -4.00
N ASN A 30 1.80 12.02 -5.28
CA ASN A 30 2.88 12.03 -6.26
C ASN A 30 2.48 12.79 -7.54
N ARG A 31 3.35 12.77 -8.55
CA ARG A 31 3.17 13.57 -9.77
C ARG A 31 1.93 13.21 -10.60
N GLU A 32 1.37 12.01 -10.42
CA GLU A 32 0.18 11.55 -11.15
C GLU A 32 -1.12 11.86 -10.40
N GLY A 33 -1.03 12.38 -9.17
CA GLY A 33 -2.19 12.73 -8.36
C GLY A 33 -1.98 12.42 -6.87
N GLN A 34 -3.09 12.43 -6.15
CA GLN A 34 -3.10 12.19 -4.71
C GLN A 34 -4.22 11.22 -4.34
N ILE A 35 -3.86 10.18 -3.58
CA ILE A 35 -4.81 9.24 -2.98
C ILE A 35 -4.60 9.26 -1.47
N THR A 36 -5.67 9.54 -0.72
CA THR A 36 -5.64 9.45 0.74
C THR A 36 -5.96 8.03 1.17
N GLY A 37 -5.10 7.46 2.01
CA GLY A 37 -5.28 6.11 2.52
C GLY A 37 -6.44 6.01 3.49
N ILE A 38 -7.21 4.93 3.37
CA ILE A 38 -8.33 4.60 4.25
C ILE A 38 -7.87 3.55 5.25
N ARG A 39 -8.01 3.84 6.55
CA ARG A 39 -7.74 2.87 7.63
C ARG A 39 -8.91 1.89 7.73
N GLU A 40 -8.78 0.74 7.09
CA GLU A 40 -9.75 -0.37 7.20
C GLU A 40 -9.75 -0.99 8.61
N SER A 41 -8.61 -0.93 9.31
CA SER A 41 -8.47 -1.30 10.72
C SER A 41 -7.22 -0.67 11.35
N SER A 42 -6.91 -1.03 12.60
CA SER A 42 -5.69 -0.56 13.27
C SER A 42 -4.41 -0.93 12.51
N HIS A 43 -4.38 -2.05 11.78
CA HIS A 43 -3.17 -2.52 11.08
C HIS A 43 -3.41 -2.79 9.59
N CYS A 44 -4.41 -2.14 9.01
CA CYS A 44 -4.75 -2.28 7.59
C CYS A 44 -5.01 -0.90 6.98
N LEU A 45 -4.35 -0.62 5.87
CA LEU A 45 -4.45 0.64 5.13
C LEU A 45 -4.69 0.32 3.65
N SER A 46 -5.70 0.94 3.06
CA SER A 46 -6.04 0.77 1.64
C SER A 46 -5.91 2.10 0.90
N PHE A 47 -5.43 2.05 -0.34
CA PHE A 47 -5.44 3.17 -1.28
C PHE A 47 -6.21 2.71 -2.50
N GLY A 48 -7.28 3.42 -2.85
CA GLY A 48 -8.14 3.07 -3.98
C GLY A 48 -8.25 4.20 -4.99
N GLY A 49 -8.33 3.83 -6.26
CA GLY A 49 -8.51 4.76 -7.37
C GLY A 49 -9.18 4.09 -8.55
N ASP A 50 -9.87 4.91 -9.36
CA ASP A 50 -10.32 4.57 -10.70
C ASP A 50 -9.16 4.66 -11.71
N GLU A 51 -9.45 4.42 -12.99
CA GLU A 51 -8.45 4.25 -14.05
C GLU A 51 -7.49 5.45 -14.18
N ASN A 52 -7.99 6.67 -13.99
CA ASN A 52 -7.18 7.91 -14.00
C ASN A 52 -6.17 8.00 -12.85
N LEU A 53 -6.36 7.26 -11.75
CA LEU A 53 -5.49 7.21 -10.57
C LEU A 53 -4.57 5.99 -10.58
N TYR A 54 -4.64 5.14 -11.60
CA TYR A 54 -3.79 3.96 -11.74
C TYR A 54 -2.31 4.31 -11.69
N GLY A 55 -1.88 5.36 -12.40
CA GLY A 55 -0.49 5.84 -12.36
C GLY A 55 -0.06 6.30 -10.95
N CYS A 56 -0.96 6.97 -10.23
CA CYS A 56 -0.71 7.40 -8.85
C CYS A 56 -0.55 6.19 -7.91
N LEU A 57 -1.40 5.17 -8.06
CA LEU A 57 -1.29 3.91 -7.31
C LEU A 57 0.06 3.24 -7.58
N GLN A 58 0.45 3.06 -8.84
CA GLN A 58 1.70 2.39 -9.19
C GLN A 58 2.93 3.11 -8.64
N LEU A 59 3.00 4.44 -8.79
CA LEU A 59 4.15 5.22 -8.27
C LEU A 59 4.22 5.17 -6.75
N GLY A 60 3.10 5.27 -6.04
CA GLY A 60 3.09 5.17 -4.58
C GLY A 60 3.52 3.79 -4.09
N MET A 61 3.17 2.72 -4.80
CA MET A 61 3.65 1.38 -4.50
C MET A 61 5.17 1.24 -4.69
N LEU A 62 5.72 1.79 -5.78
CA LEU A 62 7.17 1.74 -6.05
C LEU A 62 7.96 2.51 -4.98
N GLU A 63 7.52 3.70 -4.59
CA GLU A 63 8.16 4.50 -3.55
C GLU A 63 8.22 3.73 -2.21
N LEU A 64 7.13 3.03 -1.86
CA LEU A 64 7.08 2.20 -0.65
C LEU A 64 7.93 0.93 -0.75
N GLU A 65 8.10 0.36 -1.95
CA GLU A 65 8.99 -0.78 -2.20
C GLU A 65 10.48 -0.43 -1.97
N ASP A 66 10.86 0.79 -2.31
CA ASP A 66 12.23 1.28 -2.10
C ASP A 66 12.52 1.57 -0.62
N ASN A 67 11.47 1.82 0.19
CA ASN A 67 11.62 2.04 1.62
C ASN A 67 11.73 0.74 2.43
N LYS A 68 12.96 0.25 2.62
CA LYS A 68 13.23 -1.01 3.35
C LYS A 68 12.76 -1.00 4.81
N GLU A 69 12.76 0.14 5.49
CA GLU A 69 12.24 0.23 6.86
C GLU A 69 10.71 0.10 6.89
N PHE A 70 10.02 0.68 5.91
CA PHE A 70 8.59 0.46 5.73
C PHE A 70 8.28 -1.02 5.49
N LEU A 71 8.99 -1.67 4.56
CA LEU A 71 8.77 -3.09 4.25
C LEU A 71 8.99 -4.00 5.46
N LYS A 72 9.96 -3.71 6.35
CA LYS A 72 10.15 -4.47 7.60
C LYS A 72 8.92 -4.43 8.51
N CYS A 73 8.03 -3.46 8.37
CA CYS A 73 6.80 -3.34 9.14
C CYS A 73 5.58 -4.00 8.45
N VAL A 74 5.68 -4.33 7.17
CA VAL A 74 4.62 -4.97 6.40
C VAL A 74 4.57 -6.47 6.72
N ARG A 75 3.36 -6.99 6.87
CA ARG A 75 3.05 -8.41 7.02
C ARG A 75 2.58 -9.01 5.71
N ASP A 76 1.73 -8.28 5.00
CA ASP A 76 1.12 -8.70 3.75
C ASP A 76 0.74 -7.47 2.92
N TRP A 77 0.66 -7.60 1.61
CA TRP A 77 0.32 -6.53 0.68
C TRP A 77 -0.35 -7.11 -0.55
N LYS A 78 -1.53 -6.60 -0.88
CA LYS A 78 -2.35 -7.08 -2.00
C LYS A 78 -2.67 -5.96 -2.98
N TRP A 79 -2.62 -6.31 -4.26
CA TRP A 79 -3.28 -5.57 -5.31
C TRP A 79 -4.68 -6.16 -5.51
N VAL A 80 -5.69 -5.30 -5.54
CA VAL A 80 -7.09 -5.67 -5.72
C VAL A 80 -7.67 -4.87 -6.87
N ASP A 81 -8.04 -5.53 -7.95
CA ASP A 81 -8.93 -5.01 -8.98
C ASP A 81 -10.35 -5.57 -8.74
N GLU A 82 -11.30 -4.66 -8.51
CA GLU A 82 -12.70 -5.02 -8.28
C GLU A 82 -13.45 -5.38 -9.57
N GLU A 83 -12.97 -4.91 -10.72
CA GLU A 83 -13.57 -5.18 -12.03
C GLU A 83 -13.04 -6.49 -12.63
N TYR A 84 -11.76 -6.77 -12.43
CA TYR A 84 -11.08 -7.98 -12.91
C TYR A 84 -10.45 -8.77 -11.75
N PRO A 85 -11.23 -9.54 -10.96
CA PRO A 85 -10.73 -10.25 -9.77
C PRO A 85 -9.60 -11.26 -10.05
N GLU A 86 -9.50 -11.75 -11.28
CA GLU A 86 -8.40 -12.61 -11.76
C GLU A 86 -7.05 -11.87 -11.83
N GLU A 87 -7.07 -10.54 -11.89
CA GLU A 87 -5.87 -9.69 -11.81
C GLU A 87 -5.46 -9.38 -10.37
N ASN A 88 -6.16 -9.90 -9.36
CA ASN A 88 -5.75 -9.77 -7.97
C ASN A 88 -4.47 -10.55 -7.71
N TYR A 89 -3.48 -9.92 -7.08
CA TYR A 89 -2.24 -10.60 -6.69
C TYR A 89 -1.70 -10.13 -5.35
N ASN A 90 -0.89 -10.99 -4.76
CA ASN A 90 -0.17 -10.70 -3.54
C ASN A 90 1.17 -10.04 -3.89
N VAL A 91 1.21 -8.71 -3.76
CA VAL A 91 2.39 -7.87 -3.96
C VAL A 91 3.53 -8.31 -3.04
N TRP A 92 3.20 -8.62 -1.77
CA TRP A 92 4.19 -9.01 -0.77
C TRP A 92 4.92 -10.31 -1.12
N ARG A 93 4.25 -11.29 -1.74
CA ARG A 93 4.85 -12.54 -2.21
C ARG A 93 5.92 -12.31 -3.28
N ILE A 94 5.79 -11.24 -4.05
CA ILE A 94 6.77 -10.84 -5.06
C ILE A 94 7.95 -10.16 -4.36
N MET A 95 7.68 -9.18 -3.49
CA MET A 95 8.71 -8.37 -2.81
C MET A 95 9.53 -9.15 -1.78
N ALA A 96 8.92 -10.08 -1.03
CA ALA A 96 9.59 -10.86 0.00
C ALA A 96 10.71 -11.76 -0.53
N ARG A 97 10.80 -11.97 -1.85
CA ARG A 97 11.91 -12.70 -2.49
C ARG A 97 13.16 -11.84 -2.69
N SER A 98 13.02 -10.51 -2.55
CA SER A 98 14.05 -9.52 -2.82
C SER A 98 14.59 -8.85 -1.54
N LEU A 99 14.18 -9.33 -0.36
CA LEU A 99 14.64 -8.93 0.97
C LEU A 99 15.52 -10.02 1.58
#